data_AF-A0A699QXD2-F1
#
_entry.id   AF-A0A699QXD2-F1
#
_cell.length_a   1.000
_cell.length_b   1.000
_cell.length_c   1.000
_cell.angle_alpha   90.00
_cell.angle_beta   90.00
_cell.angle_gamma   90.00
#
_symmetry.space_group_name_H-M   'P 1'
#
loop_
_entity.id
_entity.type
_entity.pdbx_description
1 polymer ?
#
loop_
_entity_poly.entity_id
_entity_poly.type
_entity_poly.pdbx_seq_one_letter_code
_entity_poly.pdbx_strand_id
1 'polypeptide(L)' 'GDAEMVEAFYGFASEIQRIEKEIEKRNPDMSLKNRCGAGVLPYELLAPSSEPGVTCRGIPNSVSI' A
#
# COMPACT_ATOMS: atom_id res chain seq x y z
N GLY A 1 -18.06 -15.84 16.26
CA GLY A 1 -19.41 -15.51 15.71
C GLY A 1 -19.28 -14.50 14.59
N ASP A 2 -20.34 -14.16 13.85
CA ASP A 2 -20.23 -13.19 12.73
C ASP A 2 -19.61 -11.84 13.17
N ALA A 3 -19.98 -11.36 14.36
CA ALA A 3 -19.41 -10.14 14.94
C ALA A 3 -17.88 -10.18 15.14
N GLU A 4 -17.32 -11.34 15.48
CA GLU A 4 -15.88 -11.53 15.69
C GLU A 4 -15.12 -11.50 14.36
N MET A 5 -15.70 -12.08 13.31
CA MET A 5 -15.14 -12.03 11.95
C MET A 5 -15.10 -10.60 11.41
N VAL A 6 -16.17 -9.83 11.65
CA VAL A 6 -16.27 -8.43 11.27
C VAL A 6 -15.23 -7.59 12.02
N GLU A 7 -15.06 -7.80 13.32
CA GLU A 7 -14.05 -7.10 14.11
C GLU A 7 -12.62 -7.41 13.62
N ALA A 8 -12.31 -8.68 13.36
CA ALA A 8 -11.03 -9.08 12.80
C ALA A 8 -10.75 -8.44 11.42
N PHE A 9 -11.78 -8.34 10.57
CA PHE A 9 -11.68 -7.65 9.28
C PHE A 9 -11.36 -6.16 9.43
N TYR A 10 -12.00 -5.48 10.37
CA TYR A 10 -11.67 -4.06 10.65
C TYR A 10 -10.25 -3.90 11.21
N GLY A 11 -9.80 -4.81 12.07
CA GLY A 11 -8.42 -4.86 12.53
C GLY A 11 -7.42 -4.99 11.37
N PHE A 12 -7.71 -5.90 10.44
CA PHE A 12 -6.92 -6.05 9.21
C PHE A 12 -6.90 -4.79 8.36
N ALA A 13 -8.07 -4.17 8.09
CA ALA A 13 -8.15 -2.95 7.29
C ALA A 13 -7.35 -1.78 7.91
N SER A 14 -7.39 -1.64 9.23
CA SER A 14 -6.61 -0.64 9.97
C SER A 14 -5.10 -0.87 9.81
N GLU A 15 -4.65 -2.12 9.90
CA GLU A 15 -3.24 -2.47 9.74
C GLU A 15 -2.73 -2.24 8.31
N ILE A 16 -3.56 -2.55 7.31
CA ILE A 16 -3.27 -2.26 5.90
C ILE A 16 -3.11 -0.75 5.67
N GLN A 17 -3.97 0.08 6.27
CA GLN A 17 -3.83 1.55 6.21
C GLN A 17 -2.55 2.04 6.89
N ARG A 18 -2.11 1.38 7.98
CA ARG A 18 -0.85 1.69 8.66
C ARG A 18 0.36 1.36 7.77
N ILE A 19 0.32 0.24 7.06
CA ILE A 19 1.37 -0.18 6.12
C ILE A 19 1.49 0.83 4.97
N GLU A 20 0.37 1.32 4.45
CA GLU A 20 0.36 2.34 3.39
C GLU A 20 1.14 3.60 3.80
N LYS A 21 0.87 4.13 5.00
CA LYS A 21 1.60 5.28 5.56
C LYS A 21 3.09 5.02 5.75
N GLU A 22 3.46 3.79 6.11
CA GLU A 22 4.86 3.40 6.26
C GLU A 22 5.57 3.33 4.89
N ILE A 23 4.89 2.88 3.84
CA ILE A 23 5.41 2.90 2.46
C ILE A 23 5.62 4.35 2.00
N GLU A 24 4.64 5.22 2.23
CA GLU A 24 4.72 6.66 1.93
C GLU A 24 5.92 7.32 2.65
N LYS A 25 6.16 6.96 3.91
CA LYS A 25 7.30 7.46 4.69
C LYS A 25 8.65 6.95 4.17
N ARG A 26 8.72 5.72 3.67
CA ARG A 26 9.96 5.10 3.16
C ARG A 26 10.34 5.58 1.77
N ASN A 27 9.38 5.97 0.94
CA ASN A 27 9.63 6.42 -0.42
C ASN A 27 10.56 7.66 -0.52
N PRO A 28 10.45 8.69 0.34
CA PRO A 28 11.37 9.83 0.32
C PRO A 28 12.65 9.63 1.15
N ASP A 29 12.80 8.50 1.85
CA ASP A 29 13.97 8.27 2.69
C ASP A 29 15.24 8.04 1.85
N MET A 30 16.12 9.04 1.85
CA MET A 30 17.38 9.04 1.10
C MET A 30 18.37 7.93 1.49
N SER A 31 18.19 7.31 2.66
CA SER A 31 18.96 6.12 3.04
C SER A 31 18.55 4.89 2.21
N LEU A 32 17.30 4.86 1.71
CA LEU A 32 16.72 3.80 0.88
C LEU A 32 16.90 4.12 -0.61
N LYS A 33 18.15 3.99 -1.08
CA LYS A 33 18.60 4.37 -2.44
C LYS A 33 17.82 3.76 -3.61
N ASN A 34 17.10 2.66 -3.39
CA ASN A 34 16.31 1.99 -4.43
C ASN A 34 14.86 2.51 -4.51
N ARG A 35 14.49 3.54 -3.74
CA ARG A 35 13.13 4.08 -3.66
C ARG A 35 13.04 5.57 -3.97
N CYS A 36 14.15 6.28 -3.90
CA CYS A 36 14.26 7.72 -4.16
C CYS A 36 15.51 8.04 -4.99
N GLY A 37 15.41 9.06 -5.83
CA GLY A 37 16.53 9.55 -6.64
C GLY A 37 16.10 10.11 -7.99
N ALA A 38 17.03 10.72 -8.72
CA ALA A 38 16.75 11.22 -10.06
C ALA A 38 16.39 10.06 -11.00
N GLY A 39 15.19 10.11 -11.58
CA GLY A 39 14.68 9.06 -12.47
C GLY A 39 14.16 7.80 -11.77
N VAL A 40 14.19 7.74 -10.43
CA VAL A 40 13.62 6.64 -9.66
C VAL A 40 12.20 7.01 -9.25
N LEU A 41 11.21 6.26 -9.74
CA LEU A 41 9.83 6.42 -9.30
C LEU A 41 9.67 5.89 -7.87
N PRO A 42 8.84 6.54 -7.03
CA PRO A 42 8.47 6.02 -5.72
C PRO A 42 7.94 4.58 -5.84
N TYR A 43 8.39 3.70 -4.95
CA TYR A 43 8.00 2.30 -5.00
C TYR A 43 6.64 2.11 -4.31
N GLU A 44 5.57 2.31 -5.07
CA GLU A 44 4.17 2.24 -4.59
C GLU A 44 3.40 1.01 -5.06
N LEU A 45 4.05 0.05 -5.71
CA LEU A 45 3.40 -1.19 -6.20
C LEU A 45 2.72 -2.00 -5.09
N LEU A 46 3.18 -1.87 -3.85
CA LEU A 46 2.60 -2.52 -2.67
C LEU A 46 1.73 -1.58 -1.82
N ALA A 47 1.44 -0.37 -2.31
CA ALA A 47 0.46 0.49 -1.67
C ALA A 47 -0.94 -0.12 -1.90
N PRO A 48 -1.72 -0.37 -0.84
CA PRO A 48 -3.00 -1.09 -0.93
C PRO A 48 -4.03 -0.37 -1.78
N SER A 49 -4.13 0.96 -1.65
CA SER A 49 -5.15 1.76 -2.32
C SER A 49 -4.63 2.37 -3.62
N SER A 50 -5.55 2.60 -4.57
CA SER A 50 -5.27 3.29 -5.84
C SER A 50 -6.53 3.94 -6.38
N GLU A 51 -6.34 5.06 -7.07
CA GLU A 51 -7.34 5.60 -7.98
C GLU A 51 -7.45 4.76 -9.26
N PRO A 52 -8.55 4.88 -10.03
CA PRO A 52 -8.66 4.25 -11.33
C PRO A 52 -7.61 4.74 -12.33
N GLY A 53 -7.05 3.82 -13.13
CA GLY A 53 -6.12 4.13 -14.21
C GLY A 53 -4.76 3.46 -14.06
N VAL A 54 -3.77 3.91 -14.84
CA VAL A 54 -2.39 3.41 -14.77
C VAL A 54 -1.63 4.21 -13.72
N THR A 55 -1.70 3.76 -12.47
CA THR A 55 -1.22 4.51 -11.30
C THR A 55 0.07 3.96 -10.70
N CYS A 56 0.52 2.77 -11.12
CA CYS A 56 1.66 2.05 -10.52
C CYS A 56 1.52 1.79 -9.01
N ARG A 57 0.28 1.71 -8.51
CA ARG A 57 -0.10 1.37 -7.13
C ARG A 57 -1.43 0.63 -7.09
N GLY A 58 -1.80 0.11 -5.91
CA GLY A 58 -3.06 -0.58 -5.67
C GLY A 58 -2.90 -2.10 -5.70
N ILE A 59 -3.34 -2.76 -4.64
CA ILE A 59 -3.36 -4.22 -4.55
C ILE A 59 -4.81 -4.70 -4.67
N PRO A 60 -5.20 -5.34 -5.79
CA PRO A 60 -6.53 -5.91 -5.91
C PRO A 60 -6.66 -7.15 -5.03
N ASN A 61 -7.87 -7.40 -4.53
CA ASN A 61 -8.16 -8.61 -3.75
C ASN A 61 -8.08 -9.90 -4.58
N SER A 62 -8.01 -9.81 -5.91
CA SER A 62 -8.02 -10.94 -6.82
C SER A 62 -7.28 -10.60 -8.12
N VAL A 63 -6.95 -11.62 -8.91
CA VAL A 63 -6.43 -11.45 -10.27
C VAL A 63 -7.59 -11.04 -11.18
N SER A 64 -7.60 -9.78 -11.60
CA SER A 64 -8.71 -9.17 -12.34
C SER A 64 -8.32 -8.65 -13.74
N ILE A 65 -7.07 -8.86 -14.16
CA ILE A 65 -6.53 -8.51 -15.49
C ILE A 65 -5.49 -9.54 -15.91
#